data_AF-A0A1Y1UUR1-F1
#
_entry.id   AF-A0A1Y1UUR1-F1
#
_cell.length_a   1.000
_cell.length_b   1.000
_cell.length_c   1.000
_cell.angle_alpha   90.00
_cell.angle_beta   90.00
_cell.angle_gamma   90.00
#
_symmetry.space_group_name_H-M   'P 1'
#
loop_
_entity.id
_entity.type
_entity.pdbx_description
1 polymer ?
#
loop_
_entity_poly.entity_id
_entity_poly.type
_entity_poly.pdbx_seq_one_letter_code
_entity_poly.pdbx_strand_id
1 'polypeptide(L)'
;MYEIQKSNYIAPEMNTYRSNKRSSISSNYSYYSNKSDEYYKPLSSGIIGFTAELVAAVIPCSGYNAKHPKTRYLPELLPFINKVCKKCRVELRTMLYALIYAKRFGEALERQGSSARGEYGTCHRIFLASLLLAKKAQDDDEVFFDNNQLAECTDGIWSVKDIEMMEKALASTIGFDFIVDEETIKGFVEEHRSELCWFR
;
A
#
# COMPACT_ATOMS: atom_id res chain seq x y z
N MET A 1 28.50 -55.65 36.78
CA MET A 1 27.57 -54.66 36.19
C MET A 1 28.27 -53.30 36.22
N TYR A 2 29.40 -53.13 35.53
CA TYR A 2 29.50 -52.86 34.08
C TYR A 2 28.71 -51.57 33.73
N GLU A 3 29.31 -50.38 33.59
CA GLU A 3 30.34 -49.89 32.63
C GLU A 3 29.90 -49.84 31.16
N ILE A 4 30.59 -48.97 30.39
CA ILE A 4 30.56 -48.75 28.92
C ILE A 4 29.51 -47.70 28.45
N GLN A 5 29.86 -46.62 27.72
CA GLN A 5 31.18 -46.02 27.39
C GLN A 5 31.01 -44.54 26.99
N LYS A 6 32.06 -43.72 27.19
CA LYS A 6 32.27 -42.45 26.47
C LYS A 6 33.19 -42.70 25.26
N SER A 7 32.93 -42.00 24.16
CA SER A 7 33.88 -41.67 23.09
C SER A 7 33.46 -40.27 22.60
N ASN A 8 34.27 -39.20 22.66
CA ASN A 8 35.44 -38.91 21.81
C ASN A 8 35.08 -39.13 20.32
N TYR A 9 35.13 -38.19 19.38
CA TYR A 9 35.97 -36.99 19.19
C TYR A 9 35.13 -35.89 18.44
N ILE A 10 35.53 -34.63 18.17
CA ILE A 10 36.78 -33.87 18.38
C ILE A 10 36.47 -32.34 18.49
N ALA A 11 37.46 -31.53 18.86
CA ALA A 11 37.52 -30.06 18.65
C ALA A 11 38.96 -29.73 18.18
N PRO A 12 39.29 -28.60 17.51
CA PRO A 12 38.65 -27.27 17.46
C PRO A 12 38.24 -26.87 16.01
N GLU A 13 37.87 -25.66 15.58
CA GLU A 13 37.97 -24.28 16.10
C GLU A 13 36.68 -23.48 15.77
N MET A 14 36.11 -22.72 16.72
CA MET A 14 35.21 -21.62 16.38
C MET A 14 35.97 -20.29 16.49
N ASN A 15 36.41 -19.80 15.32
CA ASN A 15 37.00 -18.48 15.22
C ASN A 15 36.02 -17.40 15.68
N THR A 16 36.53 -16.45 16.46
CA THR A 16 35.78 -15.33 17.02
C THR A 16 35.38 -14.32 15.96
N TYR A 17 34.22 -14.51 15.33
CA TYR A 17 33.60 -13.46 14.51
C TYR A 17 32.82 -12.46 15.35
N ARG A 18 33.55 -11.68 16.14
CA ARG A 18 33.08 -10.42 16.73
C ARG A 18 33.01 -9.36 15.63
N SER A 19 32.06 -9.49 14.70
CA SER A 19 31.86 -8.51 13.63
C SER A 19 31.02 -7.33 14.10
N ASN A 20 31.69 -6.29 14.60
CA ASN A 20 31.08 -4.97 14.72
C ASN A 20 30.78 -4.43 13.31
N LYS A 21 29.51 -4.40 12.90
CA LYS A 21 29.07 -3.59 11.74
C LYS A 21 27.74 -2.86 11.95
N ARG A 22 27.63 -2.16 13.07
CA ARG A 22 26.63 -1.08 13.26
C ARG A 22 27.14 0.25 12.67
N SER A 23 27.29 0.34 11.34
CA SER A 23 27.32 1.60 10.57
C SER A 23 27.48 1.35 9.05
N SER A 24 26.39 1.48 8.29
CA SER A 24 26.39 1.81 6.84
C SER A 24 25.00 1.88 6.20
N ILE A 25 23.94 1.35 6.84
CA ILE A 25 22.58 1.37 6.26
C ILE A 25 21.97 2.79 6.24
N SER A 26 22.17 3.57 7.30
CA SER A 26 21.61 4.93 7.42
C SER A 26 22.11 5.92 6.35
N SER A 27 23.39 5.81 5.96
CA SER A 27 24.00 6.73 4.99
C SER A 27 23.38 6.61 3.59
N ASN A 28 23.04 5.41 3.15
CA ASN A 28 22.47 5.20 1.80
C ASN A 28 21.05 5.80 1.70
N TYR A 29 20.20 5.55 2.71
CA TYR A 29 18.87 6.18 2.77
C TYR A 29 18.96 7.71 2.81
N SER A 30 19.90 8.28 3.59
CA SER A 30 20.07 9.74 3.63
C SER A 30 20.53 10.32 2.28
N TYR A 31 21.38 9.62 1.52
CA TYR A 31 21.84 10.09 0.21
C TYR A 31 20.72 10.10 -0.84
N TYR A 32 19.89 9.06 -0.89
CA TYR A 32 18.73 9.03 -1.79
C TYR A 32 17.61 10.00 -1.35
N SER A 33 17.35 10.14 -0.04
CA SER A 33 16.39 11.12 0.49
C SER A 33 16.72 12.55 0.06
N ASN A 34 17.99 12.95 0.15
CA ASN A 34 18.41 14.32 -0.22
C ASN A 34 18.26 14.62 -1.72
N LYS A 35 18.20 13.61 -2.59
CA LYS A 35 18.08 13.78 -4.04
C LYS A 35 16.63 13.73 -4.53
N SER A 36 15.78 12.94 -3.87
CA SER A 36 14.35 12.87 -4.16
C SER A 36 13.53 13.98 -3.50
N ASP A 37 14.09 14.66 -2.49
CA ASP A 37 13.45 15.83 -1.86
C ASP A 37 13.25 17.02 -2.82
N GLU A 38 14.11 17.16 -3.83
CA GLU A 38 14.10 18.30 -4.75
C GLU A 38 13.11 18.15 -5.94
N TYR A 39 12.62 16.93 -6.22
CA TYR A 39 11.82 16.62 -7.43
C TYR A 39 10.37 16.17 -7.19
N TYR A 40 9.94 15.89 -5.96
CA TYR A 40 8.57 15.44 -5.71
C TYR A 40 7.53 16.53 -6.03
N LYS A 41 6.68 16.23 -7.02
CA LYS A 41 5.50 17.03 -7.35
C LYS A 41 4.25 16.37 -6.76
N PRO A 42 3.55 17.01 -5.81
CA PRO A 42 2.29 16.49 -5.29
C PRO A 42 1.24 16.26 -6.38
N LEU A 43 0.42 15.23 -6.20
CA LEU A 43 -0.72 14.94 -7.06
C LEU A 43 -1.69 16.14 -7.11
N SER A 44 -2.28 16.38 -8.28
CA SER A 44 -3.28 17.43 -8.46
C SER A 44 -4.56 17.13 -7.66
N SER A 45 -5.31 18.17 -7.30
CA SER A 45 -6.62 18.02 -6.66
C SER A 45 -7.60 17.21 -7.51
N GLY A 46 -7.51 17.30 -8.85
CA GLY A 46 -8.30 16.49 -9.77
C GLY A 46 -8.03 15.00 -9.64
N ILE A 47 -6.76 14.58 -9.55
CA ILE A 47 -6.40 13.18 -9.28
C ILE A 47 -6.94 12.74 -7.93
N ILE A 48 -6.73 13.52 -6.87
CA ILE A 48 -7.17 13.17 -5.51
C ILE A 48 -8.70 13.05 -5.42
N GLY A 49 -9.44 13.92 -6.13
CA GLY A 49 -10.90 13.85 -6.25
C GLY A 49 -11.35 12.60 -6.99
N PHE A 50 -10.80 12.34 -8.18
CA PHE A 50 -11.09 11.14 -8.97
C PHE A 50 -10.77 9.84 -8.21
N THR A 51 -9.66 9.80 -7.46
CA THR A 51 -9.35 8.66 -6.58
C THR A 51 -10.43 8.45 -5.52
N ALA A 52 -10.93 9.52 -4.89
CA ALA A 52 -11.99 9.42 -3.88
C ALA A 52 -13.31 8.93 -4.50
N GLU A 53 -13.66 9.41 -5.68
CA GLU A 53 -14.87 8.98 -6.41
C GLU A 53 -14.77 7.51 -6.83
N LEU A 54 -13.67 7.10 -7.47
CA LEU A 54 -13.45 5.73 -7.93
C LEU A 54 -13.48 4.73 -6.76
N VAL A 55 -12.71 4.95 -5.68
CA VAL A 55 -12.67 3.99 -4.56
C VAL A 55 -13.93 4.01 -3.69
N ALA A 56 -14.77 5.04 -3.79
CA ALA A 56 -16.12 5.05 -3.22
C ALA A 56 -17.12 4.25 -4.08
N ALA A 57 -16.95 4.26 -5.41
CA ALA A 57 -17.81 3.52 -6.34
C ALA A 57 -17.53 2.00 -6.34
N VAL A 58 -16.31 1.57 -6.03
CA VAL A 58 -15.88 0.16 -6.02
C VAL A 58 -16.78 -0.78 -5.20
N ILE A 59 -17.36 -0.32 -4.09
CA ILE A 59 -18.31 -1.11 -3.28
C ILE A 59 -19.26 -0.18 -2.50
N PRO A 60 -20.59 -0.45 -2.50
CA PRO A 60 -21.53 0.33 -1.70
C PRO A 60 -21.18 0.30 -0.22
N CYS A 61 -20.74 1.43 0.33
CA CYS A 61 -20.34 1.57 1.73
C CYS A 61 -21.45 2.21 2.58
N SER A 62 -21.57 1.80 3.85
CA SER A 62 -22.38 2.52 4.84
C SER A 62 -21.82 3.93 5.07
N GLY A 63 -22.60 4.96 4.76
CA GLY A 63 -22.23 6.36 5.04
C GLY A 63 -22.30 6.75 6.52
N TYR A 64 -22.75 5.86 7.43
CA TYR A 64 -22.97 6.21 8.83
C TYR A 64 -21.85 5.71 9.75
N ASN A 65 -20.89 6.61 10.04
CA ASN A 65 -19.72 6.30 10.89
C ASN A 65 -20.04 6.18 12.40
N ALA A 66 -21.13 6.79 12.89
CA ALA A 66 -21.31 7.06 14.32
C ALA A 66 -21.53 5.81 15.23
N LYS A 67 -21.58 4.59 14.69
CA LYS A 67 -21.76 3.35 15.46
C LYS A 67 -20.49 2.52 15.66
N HIS A 68 -19.39 2.78 14.93
CA HIS A 68 -18.21 1.92 14.98
C HIS A 68 -17.05 2.56 15.77
N PRO A 69 -16.62 1.99 16.92
CA PRO A 69 -15.69 2.66 17.83
C PRO A 69 -14.33 3.02 17.23
N LYS A 70 -13.80 2.20 16.31
CA LYS A 70 -12.47 2.43 15.70
C LYS A 70 -12.49 3.52 14.62
N THR A 71 -13.55 3.59 13.82
CA THR A 71 -13.60 4.49 12.65
C THR A 71 -14.26 5.84 12.94
N ARG A 72 -14.84 6.05 14.12
CA ARG A 72 -15.46 7.34 14.52
C ARG A 72 -14.56 8.57 14.29
N TYR A 73 -13.24 8.40 14.35
CA TYR A 73 -12.24 9.45 14.15
C TYR A 73 -11.57 9.41 12.76
N LEU A 74 -11.94 8.45 11.91
CA LEU A 74 -11.48 8.37 10.52
C LEU A 74 -11.99 9.60 9.75
N PRO A 75 -11.11 10.37 9.08
CA PRO A 75 -11.54 11.50 8.26
C PRO A 75 -12.41 11.07 7.08
N GLU A 76 -13.07 12.03 6.45
CA GLU A 76 -13.69 11.81 5.14
C GLU A 76 -12.67 11.34 4.08
N LEU A 77 -13.14 10.61 3.08
CA LEU A 77 -12.29 9.89 2.14
C LEU A 77 -11.32 10.79 1.36
N LEU A 78 -11.81 11.93 0.84
CA LEU A 78 -10.99 12.89 0.08
C LEU A 78 -9.85 13.51 0.91
N PRO A 79 -10.08 14.11 2.11
CA PRO A 79 -8.99 14.61 2.92
C PRO A 79 -8.07 13.49 3.44
N PHE A 80 -8.58 12.27 3.64
CA PHE A 80 -7.75 11.11 3.97
C PHE A 80 -6.77 10.75 2.84
N ILE A 81 -7.25 10.60 1.61
CA ILE A 81 -6.41 10.34 0.43
C ILE A 81 -5.37 11.46 0.24
N ASN A 82 -5.79 12.73 0.30
CA ASN A 82 -4.89 13.89 0.23
C ASN A 82 -3.77 13.85 1.30
N LYS A 83 -4.11 13.46 2.53
CA LYS A 83 -3.14 13.31 3.64
C LYS A 83 -2.13 12.19 3.33
N VAL A 84 -2.62 10.99 2.99
CA VAL A 84 -1.79 9.83 2.67
C VAL A 84 -0.87 10.13 1.49
N CYS A 85 -1.40 10.63 0.37
CA CYS A 85 -0.60 10.92 -0.83
C CYS A 85 0.54 11.91 -0.55
N LYS A 86 0.28 12.96 0.23
CA LYS A 86 1.32 13.95 0.60
C LYS A 86 2.34 13.38 1.58
N LYS A 87 1.90 12.62 2.59
CA LYS A 87 2.79 12.04 3.60
C LYS A 87 3.68 10.95 3.04
N CYS A 88 3.13 10.09 2.17
CA CYS A 88 3.81 8.98 1.53
C CYS A 88 4.48 9.35 0.19
N ARG A 89 4.46 10.63 -0.21
CA ARG A 89 5.04 11.15 -1.46
C ARG A 89 4.56 10.37 -2.70
N VAL A 90 3.27 10.03 -2.76
CA VAL A 90 2.72 9.17 -3.81
C VAL A 90 2.78 9.87 -5.15
N GLU A 91 3.42 9.22 -6.12
CA GLU A 91 3.58 9.71 -7.48
C GLU A 91 2.39 9.33 -8.39
N LEU A 92 2.31 9.99 -9.54
CA LEU A 92 1.22 9.78 -10.49
C LEU A 92 1.19 8.35 -11.05
N ARG A 93 2.35 7.77 -11.39
CA ARG A 93 2.43 6.37 -11.87
C ARG A 93 1.92 5.41 -10.80
N THR A 94 2.43 5.53 -9.57
CA THR A 94 1.96 4.73 -8.42
C THR A 94 0.45 4.89 -8.19
N MET A 95 -0.10 6.10 -8.32
CA MET A 95 -1.54 6.32 -8.21
C MET A 95 -2.34 5.61 -9.31
N LEU A 96 -1.88 5.63 -10.57
CA LEU A 96 -2.57 4.94 -11.68
C LEU A 96 -2.63 3.43 -11.44
N TYR A 97 -1.53 2.80 -11.00
CA TYR A 97 -1.53 1.39 -10.60
C TYR A 97 -2.54 1.11 -9.48
N ALA A 98 -2.60 1.97 -8.46
CA ALA A 98 -3.54 1.82 -7.35
C ALA A 98 -5.01 1.92 -7.80
N LEU A 99 -5.31 2.84 -8.73
CA LEU A 99 -6.66 2.99 -9.30
C LEU A 99 -7.05 1.75 -10.13
N ILE A 100 -6.14 1.21 -10.93
CA ILE A 100 -6.35 -0.03 -11.69
C ILE A 100 -6.62 -1.21 -10.74
N TYR A 101 -5.85 -1.36 -9.65
CA TYR A 101 -6.11 -2.42 -8.67
C TYR A 101 -7.41 -2.23 -7.89
N ALA A 102 -7.83 -0.98 -7.62
CA ALA A 102 -9.14 -0.71 -7.03
C ALA A 102 -10.28 -1.08 -7.98
N LYS A 103 -10.17 -0.75 -9.28
CA LYS A 103 -11.13 -1.14 -10.34
C LYS A 103 -11.22 -2.66 -10.47
N ARG A 104 -10.09 -3.36 -10.58
CA ARG A 104 -10.01 -4.84 -10.62
C ARG A 104 -10.64 -5.49 -9.39
N PHE A 105 -10.51 -4.88 -8.20
CA PHE A 105 -11.15 -5.37 -6.98
C PHE A 105 -12.68 -5.28 -7.05
N GLY A 106 -13.24 -4.17 -7.53
CA GLY A 106 -14.68 -4.04 -7.78
C GLY A 106 -15.19 -5.07 -8.78
N GLU A 107 -14.56 -5.14 -9.96
CA GLU A 107 -14.85 -6.11 -11.01
C GLU A 107 -14.75 -7.58 -10.51
N ALA A 108 -13.84 -7.87 -9.57
CA ALA A 108 -13.71 -9.18 -8.96
C ALA A 108 -14.86 -9.53 -8.00
N LEU A 109 -15.34 -8.57 -7.20
CA LEU A 109 -16.51 -8.77 -6.33
C LEU A 109 -17.78 -9.01 -7.15
N GLU A 110 -17.96 -8.27 -8.24
CA GLU A 110 -19.08 -8.45 -9.17
C GLU A 110 -19.05 -9.82 -9.85
N ARG A 111 -17.88 -10.23 -10.38
CA ARG A 111 -17.69 -11.57 -10.98
C ARG A 111 -17.93 -12.72 -10.00
N GLN A 112 -17.71 -12.51 -8.71
CA GLN A 112 -18.03 -13.49 -7.66
C GLN A 112 -19.53 -13.54 -7.30
N GLY A 113 -20.38 -12.71 -7.94
CA GLY A 113 -21.82 -12.67 -7.69
C GLY A 113 -22.19 -12.14 -6.30
N SER A 114 -21.25 -11.46 -5.62
CA SER A 114 -21.43 -11.03 -4.24
C SER A 114 -22.16 -9.69 -4.20
N SER A 115 -23.30 -9.63 -3.50
CA SER A 115 -23.93 -8.35 -3.09
C SER A 115 -23.15 -7.72 -1.93
N ALA A 116 -21.84 -7.58 -2.12
CA ALA A 116 -20.91 -7.10 -1.11
C ALA A 116 -21.27 -5.67 -0.71
N ARG A 117 -21.26 -5.38 0.60
CA ARG A 117 -21.44 -4.04 1.14
C ARG A 117 -20.35 -3.73 2.15
N GLY A 118 -19.73 -2.57 2.00
CA GLY A 118 -18.74 -2.06 2.92
C GLY A 118 -19.36 -1.45 4.17
N GLU A 119 -18.69 -1.59 5.30
CA GLU A 119 -18.90 -0.67 6.43
C GLU A 119 -18.19 0.67 6.16
N TYR A 120 -18.42 1.67 7.01
CA TYR A 120 -17.70 2.94 6.90
C TYR A 120 -16.19 2.71 7.03
N GLY A 121 -15.40 3.32 6.15
CA GLY A 121 -13.95 3.11 6.05
C GLY A 121 -13.53 1.94 5.15
N THR A 122 -14.44 1.17 4.55
CA THR A 122 -14.05 0.14 3.56
C THR A 122 -13.35 0.74 2.34
N CYS A 123 -13.86 1.85 1.78
CA CYS A 123 -13.22 2.59 0.70
C CYS A 123 -11.80 3.08 1.05
N HIS A 124 -11.57 3.54 2.29
CA HIS A 124 -10.23 3.91 2.79
C HIS A 124 -9.28 2.71 2.82
N ARG A 125 -9.76 1.54 3.27
CA ARG A 125 -8.96 0.30 3.32
C ARG A 125 -8.62 -0.22 1.92
N ILE A 126 -9.57 -0.13 0.97
CA ILE A 126 -9.33 -0.44 -0.45
C ILE A 126 -8.24 0.47 -1.01
N PHE A 127 -8.34 1.78 -0.79
CA PHE A 127 -7.32 2.73 -1.23
C PHE A 127 -5.92 2.41 -0.67
N LEU A 128 -5.79 2.15 0.63
CA LEU A 128 -4.52 1.78 1.26
C LEU A 128 -3.93 0.46 0.71
N ALA A 129 -4.78 -0.56 0.52
CA ALA A 129 -4.37 -1.85 -0.02
C ALA A 129 -3.92 -1.75 -1.48
N SER A 130 -4.69 -1.06 -2.32
CA SER A 130 -4.32 -0.80 -3.72
C SER A 130 -3.01 -0.04 -3.84
N LEU A 131 -2.77 0.93 -2.95
CA LEU A 131 -1.53 1.72 -2.93
C LEU A 131 -0.30 0.86 -2.56
N LEU A 132 -0.45 -0.14 -1.69
CA LEU A 132 0.61 -1.10 -1.39
C LEU A 132 0.90 -2.06 -2.53
N LEU A 133 -0.13 -2.57 -3.22
CA LEU A 133 0.07 -3.37 -4.42
C LEU A 133 0.74 -2.56 -5.53
N ALA A 134 0.33 -1.30 -5.72
CA ALA A 134 0.97 -0.38 -6.65
C ALA A 134 2.46 -0.18 -6.36
N LYS A 135 2.84 -0.03 -5.08
CA LYS A 135 4.25 -0.03 -4.69
C LYS A 135 4.95 -1.34 -5.07
N LYS A 136 4.37 -2.50 -4.76
CA LYS A 136 5.02 -3.80 -5.00
C LYS A 136 5.08 -4.23 -6.47
N ALA A 137 4.23 -3.68 -7.32
CA ALA A 137 4.20 -3.95 -8.75
C ALA A 137 5.17 -3.06 -9.56
N GLN A 138 5.83 -2.10 -8.91
CA GLN A 138 6.89 -1.28 -9.50
C GLN A 138 8.21 -1.71 -8.86
N ASP A 139 9.17 -2.17 -9.68
CA ASP A 139 10.53 -2.56 -9.24
C ASP A 139 11.42 -1.33 -8.93
N ASP A 140 10.82 -0.27 -8.38
CA ASP A 140 11.44 1.04 -8.26
C ASP A 140 11.76 1.39 -6.79
N ASP A 141 13.05 1.57 -6.50
CA ASP A 141 13.55 2.05 -5.21
C ASP A 141 13.06 3.49 -4.90
N GLU A 142 12.50 4.21 -5.89
CA GLU A 142 11.93 5.55 -5.72
C GLU A 142 10.54 5.58 -5.04
N VAL A 143 9.90 4.43 -4.75
CA VAL A 143 8.62 4.43 -4.00
C VAL A 143 8.86 4.50 -2.48
N PHE A 144 8.93 5.71 -1.93
CA PHE A 144 9.45 6.00 -0.58
C PHE A 144 8.69 5.48 0.65
N PHE A 145 7.46 4.97 0.53
CA PHE A 145 6.64 4.59 1.70
C PHE A 145 6.61 3.08 2.00
N ASP A 146 6.28 2.73 3.24
CA ASP A 146 6.10 1.34 3.69
C ASP A 146 4.81 1.16 4.53
N ASN A 147 4.61 -0.05 5.05
CA ASN A 147 3.45 -0.38 5.88
C ASN A 147 3.41 0.42 7.20
N ASN A 148 4.57 0.82 7.74
CA ASN A 148 4.66 1.62 8.96
C ASN A 148 4.18 3.05 8.70
N GLN A 149 4.71 3.69 7.66
CA GLN A 149 4.34 5.05 7.27
C GLN A 149 2.87 5.15 6.87
N LEU A 150 2.31 4.13 6.20
CA LEU A 150 0.87 4.08 5.94
C LEU A 150 0.06 3.95 7.23
N ALA A 151 0.45 3.08 8.16
CA ALA A 151 -0.23 2.95 9.46
C ALA A 151 -0.20 4.27 10.26
N GLU A 152 0.93 4.98 10.27
CA GLU A 152 1.06 6.33 10.86
C GLU A 152 0.10 7.33 10.22
N CYS A 153 -0.09 7.28 8.90
CA CYS A 153 -1.05 8.14 8.20
C CYS A 153 -2.51 7.89 8.63
N THR A 154 -2.82 6.78 9.30
CA THR A 154 -4.17 6.46 9.82
C THR A 154 -4.45 7.03 11.21
N ASP A 155 -3.52 7.78 11.82
CA ASP A 155 -3.64 8.30 13.19
C ASP A 155 -3.94 7.21 14.24
N GLY A 156 -3.42 6.00 14.03
CA GLY A 156 -3.58 4.85 14.93
C GLY A 156 -4.90 4.09 14.79
N ILE A 157 -5.73 4.39 13.78
CA ILE A 157 -6.98 3.66 13.50
C ILE A 157 -6.69 2.21 13.06
N TRP A 158 -5.61 2.02 12.29
CA TRP A 158 -5.17 0.72 11.81
C TRP A 158 -3.69 0.49 12.12
N SER A 159 -3.37 -0.68 12.66
CA SER A 159 -1.98 -1.10 12.89
C SER A 159 -1.31 -1.55 11.60
N VAL A 160 0.02 -1.64 11.60
CA VAL A 160 0.82 -2.21 10.50
C VAL A 160 0.31 -3.59 10.08
N LYS A 161 -0.12 -4.41 11.05
CA LYS A 161 -0.71 -5.73 10.81
C LYS A 161 -2.09 -5.64 10.14
N ASP A 162 -2.91 -4.65 10.49
CA ASP A 162 -4.18 -4.42 9.82
C ASP A 162 -3.95 -4.01 8.36
N ILE A 163 -3.00 -3.11 8.12
CA ILE A 163 -2.57 -2.67 6.77
C ILE A 163 -2.13 -3.87 5.90
N GLU A 164 -1.28 -4.75 6.43
CA GLU A 164 -0.90 -6.00 5.75
C GLU A 164 -2.08 -6.94 5.46
N MET A 165 -3.06 -7.01 6.35
CA MET A 165 -4.25 -7.84 6.14
C MET A 165 -5.15 -7.26 5.05
N MET A 166 -5.28 -5.93 4.94
CA MET A 166 -6.00 -5.27 3.86
C MET A 166 -5.35 -5.56 2.50
N GLU A 167 -4.02 -5.44 2.42
CA GLU A 167 -3.26 -5.76 1.22
C GLU A 167 -3.47 -7.22 0.78
N LYS A 168 -3.28 -8.18 1.71
CA LYS A 168 -3.47 -9.62 1.44
C LYS A 168 -4.90 -9.93 1.00
N ALA A 169 -5.90 -9.26 1.58
CA ALA A 169 -7.30 -9.41 1.19
C ALA A 169 -7.53 -8.92 -0.25
N LEU A 170 -7.06 -7.71 -0.60
CA LEU A 170 -7.25 -7.16 -1.95
C LEU A 170 -6.52 -8.01 -3.01
N ALA A 171 -5.27 -8.39 -2.75
CA ALA A 171 -4.47 -9.28 -3.60
C ALA A 171 -5.17 -10.62 -3.89
N SER A 172 -5.71 -11.25 -2.84
CA SER A 172 -6.46 -12.51 -2.95
C SER A 172 -7.76 -12.34 -3.74
N THR A 173 -8.48 -11.22 -3.53
CA THR A 173 -9.74 -10.94 -4.25
C THR A 173 -9.52 -10.69 -5.74
N ILE A 174 -8.47 -9.96 -6.15
CA ILE A 174 -8.13 -9.79 -7.57
C ILE A 174 -7.48 -11.04 -8.20
N GLY A 175 -7.33 -12.14 -7.45
CA GLY A 175 -6.75 -13.39 -7.95
C GLY A 175 -5.24 -13.30 -8.23
N PHE A 176 -4.53 -12.41 -7.55
CA PHE A 176 -3.10 -12.12 -7.75
C PHE A 176 -2.76 -11.59 -9.16
N ASP A 177 -3.74 -11.02 -9.88
CA ASP A 177 -3.51 -10.32 -11.15
C ASP A 177 -2.85 -8.95 -10.91
N PHE A 178 -1.53 -8.97 -10.79
CA PHE A 178 -0.69 -7.79 -10.64
C PHE A 178 -0.16 -7.24 -11.97
N ILE A 179 -0.47 -7.85 -13.12
CA ILE A 179 0.09 -7.43 -14.41
C ILE A 179 -0.55 -6.10 -14.83
N VAL A 180 0.23 -5.02 -14.78
CA VAL A 180 -0.15 -3.69 -15.25
C VAL A 180 0.98 -3.19 -16.13
N ASP A 181 0.76 -3.27 -17.44
CA ASP A 181 1.67 -2.79 -18.47
C ASP A 181 1.28 -1.39 -18.97
N GLU A 182 2.14 -0.83 -19.83
CA GLU A 182 1.95 0.51 -20.40
C GLU A 182 0.70 0.61 -21.29
N GLU A 183 0.21 -0.50 -21.85
CA GLU A 183 -1.06 -0.53 -22.60
C GLU A 183 -2.27 -0.47 -21.65
N THR A 184 -2.25 -1.24 -20.55
CA THR A 184 -3.25 -1.17 -19.47
C THR A 184 -3.37 0.24 -18.91
N ILE A 185 -2.23 0.91 -18.66
CA ILE A 185 -2.20 2.29 -18.15
C ILE A 185 -2.82 3.26 -19.17
N LYS A 186 -2.45 3.14 -20.46
CA LYS A 186 -3.01 3.99 -21.53
C LYS A 186 -4.52 3.77 -21.71
N GLY A 187 -4.96 2.51 -21.70
CA GLY A 187 -6.38 2.16 -21.75
C GLY A 187 -7.17 2.78 -20.60
N PHE A 188 -6.67 2.67 -19.37
CA PHE A 188 -7.27 3.29 -18.19
C PHE A 188 -7.32 4.82 -18.28
N VAL A 189 -6.25 5.47 -18.76
CA VAL A 189 -6.20 6.94 -18.93
C VAL A 189 -7.17 7.41 -20.01
N GLU A 190 -7.32 6.69 -21.13
CA GLU A 190 -8.30 7.02 -22.17
C GLU A 190 -9.75 6.75 -21.73
N GLU A 191 -10.02 5.65 -21.00
CA GLU A 191 -11.32 5.32 -20.39
C GLU A 191 -11.81 6.46 -19.50
N HIS A 192 -10.93 7.00 -18.64
CA HIS A 192 -11.26 8.00 -17.62
C HIS A 192 -10.85 9.44 -17.98
N ARG A 193 -10.48 9.73 -19.23
CA ARG A 193 -9.87 11.01 -19.65
C ARG A 193 -10.68 12.28 -19.34
N SER A 194 -12.00 12.17 -19.20
CA SER A 194 -12.89 13.30 -18.86
C SER A 194 -12.95 13.57 -17.36
N GLU A 195 -12.68 12.56 -16.54
CA GLU A 195 -12.71 12.59 -15.07
C GLU A 195 -11.32 12.94 -14.53
N LEU A 196 -10.29 12.38 -15.18
CA LEU A 196 -8.90 12.78 -15.09
C LEU A 196 -8.71 14.21 -15.63
N CYS A 197 -8.98 15.20 -14.78
CA CYS A 197 -8.92 16.63 -15.10
C CYS A 197 -7.49 17.16 -15.35
N TRP A 198 -6.80 16.64 -16.37
CA TRP A 198 -5.41 16.96 -16.71
C TRP A 198 -5.28 18.09 -17.76
N PHE A 199 -6.39 18.49 -18.38
CA PHE A 199 -6.46 19.41 -19.52
C PHE A 199 -7.12 20.77 -19.20
N ARG A 200 -6.89 21.33 -18.00
CA ARG A 200 -7.38 22.67 -17.64
C ARG A 200 -6.37 23.45 -16.82
#